data_AF-A0A2P8WLW8-F1
#
_entry.id   AF-A0A2P8WLW8-F1
#
_cell.length_a   1.000
_cell.length_b   1.000
_cell.length_c   1.000
_cell.angle_alpha   90.00
_cell.angle_beta   90.00
_cell.angle_gamma   90.00
#
_symmetry.space_group_name_H-M   'P 1'
#
loop_
_entity.id
_entity.type
_entity.pdbx_description
1 polymer ?
#
loop_
_entity_poly.entity_id
_entity_poly.type
_entity_poly.pdbx_seq_one_letter_code
_entity_poly.pdbx_strand_id
1 'polypeptide(L)' 'ISHGQTGWLTPPADARQLAELLTMACDQPDQTRAVAERGRAYACKHFSLNQTNQKISQLLQTVVP' A
#
# COMPACT_ATOMS: atom_id res chain seq x y z
N ILE A 1 -2.16 -2.23 3.14
CA ILE A 1 -1.25 -3.16 2.45
C ILE A 1 -1.94 -4.52 2.37
N SER A 2 -1.91 -5.20 1.23
CA SER A 2 -2.31 -6.60 1.07
C SER A 2 -1.05 -7.44 0.81
N HIS A 3 -0.77 -8.40 1.70
CA HIS A 3 0.44 -9.24 1.66
C HIS A 3 0.55 -9.99 0.31
N GLY A 4 1.73 -9.95 -0.30
CA GLY A 4 2.04 -10.56 -1.60
C GLY A 4 1.45 -9.83 -2.81
N GLN A 5 0.47 -8.94 -2.63
CA GLN A 5 -0.20 -8.25 -3.73
C GLN A 5 0.30 -6.82 -3.94
N THR A 6 0.40 -6.05 -2.86
CA THR A 6 0.80 -4.63 -2.88
C THR A 6 2.06 -4.36 -2.03
N GLY A 7 2.70 -5.42 -1.55
CA GLY A 7 3.83 -5.41 -0.63
C GLY A 7 3.82 -6.67 0.23
N TRP A 8 4.79 -6.83 1.10
CA TRP A 8 4.85 -7.92 2.06
C TRP A 8 4.68 -7.40 3.48
N LEU A 9 4.22 -8.29 4.34
CA LEU A 9 4.06 -8.08 5.77
C LEU A 9 4.89 -9.14 6.48
N THR A 10 5.51 -8.75 7.57
CA THR A 10 6.26 -9.61 8.50
C THR A 10 5.75 -9.33 9.91
N PRO A 11 5.79 -10.30 10.84
CA PRO A 11 5.57 -10.06 12.25
C PRO A 11 6.45 -8.94 12.79
N PRO A 12 5.96 -8.15 13.75
CA PRO A 12 6.77 -7.15 14.41
C PRO A 12 7.95 -7.81 15.14
N ALA A 13 9.09 -7.12 15.14
CA ALA A 13 10.34 -7.55 15.78
C ALA A 13 10.95 -8.88 15.28
N ASP A 14 10.48 -9.45 14.17
CA ASP A 14 11.12 -10.60 13.53
C ASP A 14 12.14 -10.17 12.47
N ALA A 15 13.37 -9.92 12.93
CA ALA A 15 14.47 -9.50 12.06
C ALA A 15 14.87 -10.58 11.04
N ARG A 16 14.71 -11.87 11.35
CA ARG A 16 15.07 -12.96 10.45
C ARG A 16 14.10 -13.02 9.28
N GLN A 17 12.79 -12.98 9.57
CA GLN A 17 11.78 -12.99 8.50
C GLN A 17 11.84 -11.72 7.64
N LEU A 18 12.17 -10.57 8.23
CA LEU A 18 12.42 -9.35 7.45
C LEU A 18 13.60 -9.54 6.48
N ALA A 19 14.72 -10.11 6.95
CA ALA A 19 15.89 -10.36 6.10
C ALA A 19 15.55 -11.33 4.95
N GLU A 20 14.82 -12.40 5.23
CA GLU A 20 14.37 -13.36 4.21
C GLU A 20 13.50 -12.70 3.13
N LEU A 21 12.56 -11.83 3.51
CA LEU A 21 11.73 -11.07 2.58
C LEU A 21 12.56 -10.08 1.73
N LEU A 22 13.55 -9.42 2.33
CA LEU A 22 14.44 -8.51 1.60
C LEU A 22 15.29 -9.28 0.57
N THR A 23 15.86 -10.42 0.96
CA THR A 23 16.62 -11.28 0.04
C THR A 23 15.76 -11.77 -1.11
N MET A 24 14.56 -12.32 -0.84
CA MET A 24 13.63 -12.74 -1.88
C MET A 24 13.27 -11.58 -2.84
N ALA A 25 13.05 -10.37 -2.31
CA ALA A 25 12.72 -9.22 -3.13
C ALA A 25 13.87 -8.80 -4.07
N CYS A 26 15.11 -8.91 -3.61
CA CYS A 26 16.31 -8.67 -4.40
C CYS A 26 16.52 -9.73 -5.47
N ASP A 27 16.27 -11.00 -5.15
CA ASP A 27 16.48 -12.14 -6.05
C ASP A 27 15.42 -12.23 -7.17
N GLN A 28 14.26 -11.58 -6.99
CA GLN A 28 13.13 -11.62 -7.94
C GLN A 28 12.71 -10.21 -8.39
N PRO A 29 13.59 -9.43 -9.06
CA PRO A 29 13.40 -8.00 -9.28
C PRO A 29 12.16 -7.67 -10.13
N ASP A 30 11.82 -8.49 -11.11
CA ASP A 30 10.63 -8.24 -11.96
C ASP A 30 9.32 -8.46 -11.20
N GLN A 31 9.25 -9.53 -10.39
CA GLN A 31 8.12 -9.78 -9.52
C GLN A 31 7.99 -8.66 -8.47
N THR A 32 9.11 -8.25 -7.87
CA THR A 32 9.17 -7.15 -6.90
C THR A 32 8.68 -5.85 -7.51
N ARG A 33 9.10 -5.54 -8.75
CA ARG A 33 8.62 -4.36 -9.48
C ARG A 33 7.11 -4.41 -9.69
N ALA A 34 6.56 -5.55 -10.12
CA ALA A 34 5.13 -5.69 -10.33
C ALA A 34 4.32 -5.53 -9.02
N VAL A 35 4.81 -6.05 -7.90
CA VAL A 35 4.20 -5.85 -6.57
C VAL A 35 4.25 -4.37 -6.17
N ALA A 36 5.39 -3.70 -6.37
CA ALA A 36 5.57 -2.29 -6.05
C ALA A 36 4.65 -1.38 -6.90
N GLU A 37 4.52 -1.64 -8.19
CA GLU A 37 3.62 -0.91 -9.10
C GLU A 37 2.15 -1.04 -8.67
N ARG A 38 1.70 -2.27 -8.32
CA ARG A 38 0.36 -2.47 -7.77
C ARG A 38 0.18 -1.73 -6.44
N GLY A 39 1.18 -1.73 -5.57
CA GLY A 39 1.17 -0.99 -4.32
C GLY A 39 1.03 0.53 -4.53
N ARG A 40 1.79 1.09 -5.48
CA ARG A 40 1.67 2.49 -5.89
C ARG A 40 0.28 2.79 -6.44
N ALA A 41 -0.22 1.99 -7.37
CA ALA A 41 -1.53 2.21 -7.99
C ALA A 41 -2.65 2.18 -6.93
N TYR A 42 -2.61 1.22 -6.00
CA TYR A 42 -3.53 1.15 -4.88
C TYR A 42 -3.44 2.41 -4.00
N ALA A 43 -2.23 2.85 -3.64
CA ALA A 43 -2.05 4.03 -2.80
C ALA A 43 -2.60 5.30 -3.47
N CYS A 44 -2.29 5.52 -4.75
CA CYS A 44 -2.83 6.63 -5.52
C CYS A 44 -4.36 6.60 -5.61
N LYS A 45 -4.96 5.40 -5.73
CA LYS A 45 -6.41 5.22 -5.84
C LYS A 45 -7.16 5.37 -4.52
N HIS A 46 -6.52 5.22 -3.37
CA HIS A 46 -7.23 5.19 -2.09
C HIS A 46 -6.83 6.30 -1.13
N PHE A 47 -5.62 6.85 -1.27
CA PHE A 47 -5.03 7.82 -0.35
C PHE A 47 -4.62 9.13 -1.04
N SER A 48 -5.15 9.42 -2.22
CA SER A 48 -4.91 10.74 -2.84
C SER A 48 -5.66 11.86 -2.11
N LEU A 49 -5.01 13.03 -1.99
CA LEU A 49 -5.63 14.21 -1.38
C LEU A 49 -6.93 14.60 -2.06
N ASN A 50 -7.01 14.48 -3.39
CA ASN A 50 -8.23 14.77 -4.13
C ASN A 50 -9.39 13.88 -3.68
N GLN A 51 -9.17 12.58 -3.54
CA GLN A 51 -10.21 11.66 -3.08
C GLN A 51 -10.56 11.88 -1.61
N THR A 52 -9.57 12.18 -0.76
CA THR A 52 -9.80 12.53 0.64
C THR A 52 -10.67 13.78 0.74
N ASN A 53 -10.34 14.84 0.00
CA ASN A 53 -11.11 16.09 -0.04
C ASN A 53 -12.53 15.88 -0.58
N GLN A 54 -12.70 15.05 -1.61
CA GLN A 54 -14.03 14.70 -2.13
C GLN A 54 -14.88 14.00 -1.06
N LYS A 55 -14.32 13.04 -0.33
CA LYS A 55 -15.03 12.35 0.76
C LYS A 55 -15.41 13.32 1.89
N ILE A 56 -14.49 14.21 2.27
CA ILE A 56 -14.76 15.23 3.29
C ILE A 56 -15.87 16.18 2.82
N SER A 57 -15.80 16.67 1.58
CA SER A 57 -16.82 17.57 1.00
C SER A 57 -18.20 16.91 0.96
N GLN A 58 -18.27 15.64 0.52
CA GLN A 58 -19.50 14.85 0.54
C GLN A 58 -20.08 14.73 1.95
N LEU A 59 -19.25 14.43 2.95
CA LEU A 59 -19.70 14.38 4.34
C LEU A 59 -20.20 15.73 4.82
N LEU A 60 -19.49 16.83 4.54
CA LEU A 60 -19.92 18.18 4.93
C LEU A 60 -21.27 18.57 4.33
N GLN A 61 -21.53 18.20 3.06
CA GLN A 61 -22.83 18.41 2.42
C GLN A 61 -23.99 17.65 3.08
N THR A 62 -23.71 16.58 3.85
CA THR A 62 -24.76 15.86 4.58
C THR A 62 -25.12 16.50 5.92
N VAL A 63 -24.27 17.37 6.48
CA VAL A 63 -24.45 17.96 7.82
C VAL A 63 -24.68 19.46 7.81
N VAL A 64 -24.35 20.16 6.72
CA VAL A 64 -24.62 21.59 6.56
C VAL A 64 -25.77 21.76 5.55
N PRO A 65 -26.96 22.24 5.99
CA PRO A 65 -28.09 22.52 5.11
C PRO A 65 -27.86 23.71 4.16
#